data_AF-D7GPF4-F1
#
_entry.id   AF-D7GPF4-F1
#
_cell.length_a   1.000
_cell.length_b   1.000
_cell.length_c   1.000
_cell.angle_alpha   90.00
_cell.angle_beta   90.00
_cell.angle_gamma   90.00
#
_symmetry.space_group_name_H-M   'P 1'
#
loop_
_entity.id
_entity.type
_entity.pdbx_description
1 polymer ?
#
loop_
_entity_poly.entity_id
_entity_poly.type
_entity_poly.pdbx_seq_one_letter_code
_entity_poly.pdbx_strand_id
1 'polypeptide(L)'
;MSLSTTTNTSGRTPEQDAVICALIGLSRAAEAKEIPAGTAPVLFAALSSVTPGNPLSASASRDLVEQIHNQKAIIAPDCAACPSPCGRTSDLLPEDLNRTGSGLFEDRNRLLAELSQHAKEEWKRILAEQEDPEITRLFMDCVFMAGYAYEKELFAPYFEKLAALND
;
A
#
# COMPACT_ATOMS: atom_id res chain seq x y z
N MET A 1 -3.43 -18.56 -35.29
CA MET A 1 -2.58 -17.69 -34.45
C MET A 1 -3.32 -17.46 -33.16
N SER A 2 -3.06 -18.29 -32.15
CA SER A 2 -3.66 -18.11 -30.82
C SER A 2 -2.87 -17.01 -30.12
N LEU A 3 -3.49 -15.84 -29.96
CA LEU A 3 -2.97 -14.81 -29.08
C LEU A 3 -3.01 -15.37 -27.67
N SER A 4 -1.84 -15.73 -27.14
CA SER A 4 -1.66 -15.96 -25.71
C SER A 4 -1.99 -14.65 -25.00
N THR A 5 -3.23 -14.49 -24.57
CA THR A 5 -3.60 -13.50 -23.57
C THR A 5 -3.03 -13.99 -22.25
N THR A 6 -1.76 -13.69 -22.00
CA THR A 6 -1.20 -13.73 -20.65
C THR A 6 -2.04 -12.75 -19.84
N THR A 7 -3.05 -13.26 -19.14
CA THR A 7 -3.74 -12.52 -18.10
C THR A 7 -2.72 -12.30 -17.00
N ASN A 8 -1.90 -11.25 -17.14
CA ASN A 8 -1.07 -10.69 -16.08
C ASN A 8 -2.04 -10.07 -15.07
N THR A 9 -2.69 -10.92 -14.28
CA THR A 9 -3.45 -10.49 -13.11
C THR A 9 -2.48 -10.40 -11.96
N SER A 10 -2.64 -9.38 -11.12
CA SER A 10 -1.85 -9.20 -9.89
C SER A 10 -2.03 -10.34 -8.87
N GLY A 11 -2.90 -11.32 -9.16
CA GLY A 11 -3.33 -12.36 -8.22
C GLY A 11 -4.19 -11.84 -7.07
N ARG A 12 -4.49 -10.53 -7.05
CA ARG A 12 -5.32 -9.87 -6.04
C ARG A 12 -6.78 -9.81 -6.44
N THR A 13 -7.66 -9.82 -5.45
CA THR A 13 -9.10 -9.57 -5.65
C THR A 13 -9.39 -8.07 -5.66
N PRO A 14 -10.55 -7.63 -6.19
CA PRO A 14 -10.97 -6.22 -6.12
C PRO A 14 -10.97 -5.66 -4.69
N GLU A 15 -11.33 -6.48 -3.70
CA GLU A 15 -11.32 -6.13 -2.28
C GLU A 15 -9.92 -5.81 -1.77
N GLN A 16 -8.90 -6.54 -2.24
CA GLN A 16 -7.51 -6.30 -1.90
C GLN A 16 -6.96 -5.07 -2.62
N ASP A 17 -7.34 -4.89 -3.89
CA ASP A 17 -6.99 -3.69 -4.65
C ASP A 17 -7.56 -2.43 -3.98
N ALA A 18 -8.80 -2.47 -3.47
CA ALA A 18 -9.40 -1.34 -2.75
C ALA A 18 -8.61 -0.95 -1.49
N VAL A 19 -8.18 -1.94 -0.69
CA VAL A 19 -7.34 -1.71 0.50
C VAL A 19 -6.00 -1.10 0.12
N ILE A 20 -5.33 -1.61 -0.92
CA ILE A 20 -4.05 -1.07 -1.39
C ILE A 20 -4.21 0.34 -1.94
N CYS A 21 -5.27 0.61 -2.69
CA CYS A 21 -5.59 1.93 -3.20
C CYS A 21 -5.78 2.95 -2.07
N ALA A 22 -6.47 2.56 -1.01
CA ALA A 22 -6.63 3.37 0.19
C ALA A 22 -5.30 3.60 0.92
N LEU A 23 -4.46 2.56 1.06
CA LEU A 23 -3.12 2.68 1.66
C LEU A 23 -2.22 3.65 0.88
N ILE A 24 -2.32 3.67 -0.45
CA ILE A 24 -1.62 4.66 -1.30
C ILE A 24 -2.15 6.08 -1.03
N GLY A 25 -3.45 6.25 -0.82
CA GLY A 25 -4.02 7.53 -0.40
C GLY A 25 -3.51 7.97 0.97
N LEU A 26 -3.37 7.04 1.92
CA LEU A 26 -2.81 7.28 3.25
C LEU A 26 -1.33 7.67 3.18
N SER A 27 -0.52 6.95 2.40
CA SER A 27 0.91 7.25 2.25
C SER A 27 1.16 8.60 1.57
N ARG A 28 0.35 8.97 0.57
CA ARG A 28 0.36 10.32 -0.02
C ARG A 28 0.03 11.41 1.00
N ALA A 29 -0.95 11.17 1.88
CA ALA A 29 -1.31 12.12 2.92
C ALA A 29 -0.19 12.35 3.94
N ALA A 30 0.61 11.30 4.19
CA ALA A 30 1.74 11.28 5.12
C ALA A 30 3.09 11.66 4.49
N GLU A 31 3.12 11.94 3.18
CA GLU A 31 4.34 12.32 2.46
C GLU A 31 5.00 13.53 3.14
N ALA A 32 6.27 13.37 3.52
CA ALA A 32 7.07 14.38 4.22
C ALA A 32 6.48 14.90 5.54
N LYS A 33 5.59 14.12 6.19
CA LYS A 33 5.04 14.40 7.51
C LYS A 33 5.49 13.36 8.53
N GLU A 34 5.38 13.74 9.80
CA GLU A 34 5.44 12.80 10.92
C GLU A 34 4.26 11.81 10.84
N ILE A 35 4.54 10.54 11.11
CA ILE A 35 3.53 9.47 11.12
C ILE A 35 2.89 9.44 12.51
N PRO A 36 1.59 9.74 12.67
CA PRO A 36 0.94 9.71 13.97
C PRO A 36 0.87 8.31 14.56
N ALA A 37 0.84 8.24 15.89
CA ALA A 37 0.59 7.01 16.63
C ALA A 37 -0.71 6.35 16.16
N GLY A 38 -0.72 5.01 16.11
CA GLY A 38 -1.86 4.24 15.62
C GLY A 38 -1.90 4.05 14.09
N THR A 39 -1.04 4.72 13.33
CA THR A 39 -0.92 4.48 11.88
C THR A 39 -0.30 3.11 11.58
N ALA A 40 0.75 2.71 12.33
CA ALA A 40 1.43 1.45 12.12
C ALA A 40 0.50 0.23 12.24
N PRO A 41 -0.35 0.10 13.29
CA PRO A 41 -1.36 -0.97 13.35
C PRO A 41 -2.25 -1.06 12.11
N VAL A 42 -2.76 0.07 11.62
CA VAL A 42 -3.63 0.10 10.44
C VAL A 42 -2.87 -0.31 9.18
N LEU A 43 -1.66 0.22 8.99
CA LEU A 43 -0.79 -0.09 7.87
C LEU A 43 -0.47 -1.59 7.78
N PHE A 44 0.04 -2.18 8.87
CA PHE A 44 0.51 -3.56 8.88
C PHE A 44 -0.64 -4.56 8.88
N ALA A 45 -1.75 -4.29 9.58
CA ALA A 45 -2.95 -5.12 9.50
C ALA A 45 -3.47 -5.18 8.04
N ALA A 46 -3.61 -4.01 7.40
CA ALA A 46 -4.09 -3.93 6.02
C ALA A 46 -3.14 -4.63 5.03
N LEU A 47 -1.83 -4.34 5.08
CA LEU A 47 -0.85 -4.98 4.18
C LEU A 47 -0.78 -6.51 4.38
N SER A 48 -0.87 -7.00 5.61
CA SER A 48 -0.86 -8.44 5.89
C SER A 48 -2.10 -9.17 5.32
N SER A 49 -3.22 -8.47 5.12
CA SER A 49 -4.49 -9.01 4.62
C SER A 49 -4.61 -9.07 3.10
N VAL A 50 -3.72 -8.38 2.36
CA VAL A 50 -3.79 -8.26 0.89
C VAL A 50 -2.82 -9.18 0.14
N THR A 51 -2.45 -10.31 0.76
CA THR A 51 -1.57 -11.29 0.11
C THR A 51 -2.26 -11.90 -1.13
N PRO A 52 -1.62 -11.85 -2.31
CA PRO A 52 -2.15 -12.49 -3.52
C PRO A 52 -2.47 -13.98 -3.30
N GLY A 53 -3.57 -14.45 -3.86
CA GLY A 53 -4.01 -15.85 -3.74
C GLY A 53 -4.75 -16.22 -2.44
N ASN A 54 -4.82 -15.33 -1.45
CA ASN A 54 -5.68 -15.49 -0.27
C ASN A 54 -6.81 -14.44 -0.28
N PRO A 55 -8.05 -14.79 -0.68
CA PRO A 55 -9.13 -13.83 -0.83
C PRO A 55 -9.46 -13.09 0.47
N LEU A 56 -9.70 -11.79 0.36
CA LEU A 56 -10.19 -10.95 1.44
C LEU A 56 -11.72 -10.79 1.32
N SER A 57 -12.45 -10.92 2.43
CA SER A 57 -13.91 -10.73 2.39
C SER A 57 -14.28 -9.26 2.17
N ALA A 58 -15.42 -9.02 1.53
CA ALA A 58 -15.91 -7.67 1.28
C ALA A 58 -16.24 -6.87 2.56
N SER A 59 -16.55 -7.54 3.68
CA SER A 59 -16.71 -6.85 4.97
C SER A 59 -15.34 -6.44 5.53
N ALA A 60 -14.37 -7.36 5.59
CA ALA A 60 -13.05 -7.06 6.11
C ALA A 60 -12.34 -5.97 5.29
N SER A 61 -12.49 -5.98 3.96
CA SER A 61 -11.98 -4.94 3.08
C SER A 61 -12.59 -3.57 3.40
N ARG A 62 -13.92 -3.47 3.57
CA ARG A 62 -14.58 -2.21 3.95
C ARG A 62 -14.10 -1.70 5.30
N ASP A 63 -13.99 -2.57 6.30
CA ASP A 63 -13.56 -2.21 7.65
C ASP A 63 -12.11 -1.68 7.64
N LEU A 64 -11.23 -2.28 6.84
CA LEU A 64 -9.85 -1.83 6.67
C LEU A 64 -9.77 -0.49 5.92
N VAL A 65 -10.53 -0.33 4.83
CA VAL A 65 -10.59 0.93 4.08
C VAL A 65 -11.08 2.07 4.97
N GLU A 66 -12.10 1.84 5.79
CA GLU A 66 -12.61 2.83 6.75
C GLU A 66 -11.53 3.22 7.78
N GLN A 67 -10.83 2.24 8.36
CA GLN A 67 -9.73 2.51 9.29
C GLN A 67 -8.60 3.33 8.64
N ILE A 68 -8.24 3.00 7.40
CA ILE A 68 -7.23 3.73 6.62
C ILE A 68 -7.69 5.17 6.38
N HIS A 69 -8.95 5.39 6.01
CA HIS A 69 -9.50 6.73 5.80
C HIS A 69 -9.57 7.55 7.09
N ASN A 70 -9.88 6.93 8.21
CA ASN A 70 -9.85 7.57 9.52
C ASN A 70 -8.43 8.04 9.88
N GLN A 71 -7.40 7.19 9.68
CA GLN A 71 -6.01 7.60 9.89
C GLN A 71 -5.58 8.70 8.92
N LYS A 72 -6.01 8.62 7.66
CA LYS A 72 -5.73 9.66 6.66
C LYS A 72 -6.31 11.02 7.07
N ALA A 73 -7.52 11.04 7.66
CA ALA A 73 -8.16 12.24 8.17
C ALA A 73 -7.43 12.84 9.39
N ILE A 74 -6.76 12.03 10.21
CA ILE A 74 -5.88 12.49 11.30
C ILE A 74 -4.61 13.14 10.74
N ILE A 75 -4.00 12.53 9.71
CA ILE A 75 -2.75 13.01 9.09
C ILE A 75 -2.95 14.28 8.26
N ALA A 76 -4.11 14.42 7.64
CA ALA A 76 -4.42 15.53 6.73
C ALA A 76 -5.84 16.08 6.97
N PRO A 77 -6.13 16.63 8.16
CA PRO A 77 -7.48 17.07 8.54
C PRO A 77 -7.99 18.17 7.61
N ASP A 78 -7.14 19.12 7.24
CA ASP A 78 -7.51 20.21 6.33
C ASP A 78 -7.82 19.73 4.91
N CYS A 79 -7.25 18.58 4.49
CA CYS A 79 -7.51 18.01 3.17
C CYS A 79 -8.89 17.35 3.08
N ALA A 80 -9.49 16.93 4.20
CA ALA A 80 -10.83 16.33 4.21
C ALA A 80 -11.92 17.35 3.84
N ALA A 81 -11.71 18.63 4.16
CA ALA A 81 -12.61 19.74 3.84
C ALA A 81 -12.11 20.60 2.67
N CYS A 82 -10.93 20.30 2.11
CA CYS A 82 -10.34 21.10 1.05
C CYS A 82 -11.11 20.90 -0.27
N PRO A 83 -11.63 21.99 -0.90
CA PRO A 83 -12.32 21.88 -2.18
C PRO A 83 -11.36 21.72 -3.37
N SER A 84 -10.04 21.79 -3.14
CA SER A 84 -9.06 21.78 -4.22
C SER A 84 -8.87 20.36 -4.79
N PRO A 85 -9.02 20.15 -6.11
CA PRO A 85 -8.83 18.85 -6.76
C PRO A 85 -7.33 18.54 -6.95
N CYS A 86 -6.54 18.58 -5.87
CA CYS A 86 -5.08 18.44 -5.92
C CYS A 86 -4.58 16.99 -5.85
N GLY A 87 -5.44 16.03 -5.52
CA GLY A 87 -5.09 14.60 -5.46
C GLY A 87 -4.16 14.18 -4.31
N ARG A 88 -3.71 15.11 -3.45
CA ARG A 88 -2.70 14.86 -2.40
C ARG A 88 -3.08 13.80 -1.38
N THR A 89 -4.37 13.50 -1.23
CA THR A 89 -4.89 12.48 -0.30
C THR A 89 -5.85 11.51 -0.99
N SER A 90 -5.96 11.60 -2.32
CA SER A 90 -6.84 10.73 -3.08
C SER A 90 -6.28 9.33 -3.10
N ASP A 91 -7.16 8.36 -2.86
CA ASP A 91 -6.86 6.96 -3.09
C ASP A 91 -6.46 6.75 -4.55
N LEU A 92 -5.61 5.75 -4.80
CA LEU A 92 -5.33 5.38 -6.17
C LEU A 92 -6.58 4.76 -6.80
N LEU A 93 -6.75 4.92 -8.11
CA LEU A 93 -7.82 4.22 -8.82
C LEU A 93 -7.37 2.77 -9.11
N PRO A 94 -8.24 1.75 -8.92
CA PRO A 94 -7.89 0.36 -9.21
C PRO A 94 -7.39 0.12 -10.64
N GLU A 95 -7.90 0.88 -11.61
CA GLU A 95 -7.44 0.85 -13.00
C GLU A 95 -6.00 1.36 -13.18
N ASP A 96 -5.56 2.35 -12.39
CA ASP A 96 -4.20 2.85 -12.41
C ASP A 96 -3.25 1.86 -11.73
N LEU A 97 -3.70 1.27 -10.61
CA LEU A 97 -2.98 0.24 -9.87
C LEU A 97 -2.65 -0.95 -10.78
N ASN A 98 -3.62 -1.38 -11.58
CA ASN A 98 -3.52 -2.56 -12.44
C ASN A 98 -3.16 -2.25 -13.91
N ARG A 99 -2.73 -1.03 -14.24
CA ARG A 99 -2.36 -0.65 -15.62
C ARG A 99 -1.07 -1.36 -16.08
N THR A 100 -1.20 -2.30 -17.01
CA THR A 100 -0.08 -3.08 -17.58
C THR A 100 0.76 -2.33 -18.61
N GLY A 101 0.17 -1.41 -19.37
CA GLY A 101 0.86 -0.67 -20.44
C GLY A 101 1.91 0.36 -19.97
N SER A 102 2.07 0.55 -18.66
CA SER A 102 3.04 1.49 -18.07
C SER A 102 4.46 0.92 -17.98
N GLY A 103 4.65 -0.38 -18.18
CA GLY A 103 5.89 -1.07 -17.86
C GLY A 103 6.10 -1.30 -16.36
N LEU A 104 5.40 -0.59 -15.47
CA LEU A 104 5.60 -0.63 -14.02
C LEU A 104 4.86 -1.78 -13.32
N PHE A 105 3.93 -2.42 -14.00
CA PHE A 105 3.01 -3.38 -13.40
C PHE A 105 3.71 -4.52 -12.66
N GLU A 106 4.77 -5.08 -13.25
CA GLU A 106 5.49 -6.21 -12.67
C GLU A 106 6.21 -5.81 -11.38
N ASP A 107 7.03 -4.76 -11.42
CA ASP A 107 7.80 -4.29 -10.26
C ASP A 107 6.88 -3.75 -9.16
N ARG A 108 5.81 -3.04 -9.51
CA ARG A 108 4.80 -2.58 -8.55
C ARG A 108 4.15 -3.75 -7.82
N ASN A 109 3.71 -4.78 -8.55
CA ASN A 109 3.06 -5.93 -7.94
C ASN A 109 4.05 -6.78 -7.13
N ARG A 110 5.30 -6.88 -7.58
CA ARG A 110 6.38 -7.49 -6.81
C ARG A 110 6.59 -6.77 -5.48
N LEU A 111 6.73 -5.44 -5.49
CA LEU A 111 6.89 -4.63 -4.28
C LEU A 111 5.72 -4.82 -3.32
N LEU A 112 4.48 -4.78 -3.81
CA LEU A 112 3.29 -4.95 -2.99
C LEU A 112 3.18 -6.37 -2.40
N ALA A 113 3.61 -7.40 -3.14
CA ALA A 113 3.66 -8.76 -2.64
C ALA A 113 4.72 -8.93 -1.55
N GLU A 114 5.93 -8.37 -1.73
CA GLU A 114 6.98 -8.37 -0.72
C GLU A 114 6.49 -7.64 0.56
N LEU A 115 5.93 -6.44 0.42
CA LEU A 115 5.34 -5.71 1.55
C LEU A 115 4.28 -6.52 2.30
N SER A 116 3.35 -7.15 1.59
CA SER A 116 2.30 -7.97 2.22
C SER A 116 2.90 -9.15 3.01
N GLN A 117 3.97 -9.75 2.50
CA GLN A 117 4.64 -10.85 3.17
C GLN A 117 5.37 -10.40 4.43
N HIS A 118 6.17 -9.33 4.35
CA HIS A 118 6.87 -8.79 5.52
C HIS A 118 5.92 -8.22 6.56
N ALA A 119 4.80 -7.59 6.14
CA ALA A 119 3.80 -7.02 7.03
C ALA A 119 3.18 -8.05 7.98
N LYS A 120 3.20 -9.36 7.65
CA LYS A 120 2.71 -10.41 8.55
C LYS A 120 3.58 -10.55 9.80
N GLU A 121 4.89 -10.44 9.67
CA GLU A 121 5.79 -10.51 10.82
C GLU A 121 5.75 -9.20 11.61
N GLU A 122 5.74 -8.06 10.92
CA GLU A 122 5.60 -6.76 11.57
C GLU A 122 4.26 -6.62 12.31
N TRP A 123 3.17 -7.16 11.75
CA TRP A 123 1.88 -7.20 12.46
C TRP A 123 1.95 -7.98 13.78
N LYS A 124 2.70 -9.08 13.84
CA LYS A 124 2.93 -9.80 15.11
C LYS A 124 3.72 -8.95 16.11
N ARG A 125 4.71 -8.18 15.64
CA ARG A 125 5.47 -7.25 16.50
C ARG A 125 4.58 -6.13 17.04
N ILE A 126 3.73 -5.54 16.21
CA ILE A 126 2.75 -4.54 16.63
C ILE A 126 1.83 -5.10 17.72
N LEU A 127 1.30 -6.32 17.54
CA LEU A 127 0.48 -6.99 18.55
C LEU A 127 1.24 -7.29 19.85
N ALA A 128 2.57 -7.35 19.80
CA ALA A 128 3.45 -7.50 20.96
C ALA A 128 3.98 -6.17 21.50
N GLU A 129 3.45 -5.03 21.05
CA GLU A 129 3.88 -3.67 21.43
C GLU A 129 5.36 -3.38 21.09
N GLN A 130 5.87 -4.02 20.04
CA GLN A 130 7.25 -3.88 19.54
C GLN A 130 7.27 -3.13 18.20
N GLU A 131 6.57 -2.00 18.12
CA GLU A 131 6.58 -1.14 16.94
C GLU A 131 7.97 -0.55 16.69
N ASP A 132 8.40 -0.57 15.42
CA ASP A 132 9.57 0.16 14.95
C ASP A 132 9.13 1.30 13.99
N PRO A 133 9.33 2.58 14.38
CA PRO A 133 9.00 3.72 13.55
C PRO A 133 9.78 3.76 12.21
N GLU A 134 11.01 3.25 12.16
CA GLU A 134 11.82 3.23 10.93
C GLU A 134 11.25 2.23 9.92
N ILE A 135 10.82 1.06 10.40
CA ILE A 135 10.12 0.07 9.56
C ILE A 135 8.78 0.62 9.08
N THR A 136 8.02 1.27 9.98
CA THR A 136 6.75 1.92 9.61
C THR A 136 6.95 2.95 8.51
N ARG A 137 7.99 3.80 8.63
CA ARG A 137 8.33 4.80 7.63
C ARG A 137 8.71 4.16 6.30
N LEU A 138 9.56 3.13 6.33
CA LEU A 138 9.95 2.39 5.13
C LEU A 138 8.73 1.84 4.39
N PHE A 139 7.80 1.19 5.09
CA PHE A 139 6.60 0.62 4.48
C PHE A 139 5.68 1.69 3.89
N MET A 140 5.51 2.82 4.58
CA MET A 140 4.77 3.97 4.05
C MET A 140 5.40 4.49 2.75
N ASP A 141 6.72 4.63 2.71
CA ASP A 141 7.45 5.12 1.54
C ASP A 141 7.38 4.10 0.37
N CYS A 142 7.43 2.79 0.64
CA CYS A 142 7.23 1.75 -0.37
C CYS A 142 5.81 1.78 -0.95
N VAL A 143 4.78 1.90 -0.10
CA VAL A 143 3.38 2.03 -0.53
C VAL A 143 3.19 3.31 -1.35
N PHE A 144 3.78 4.43 -0.94
CA PHE A 144 3.79 5.66 -1.72
C PHE A 144 4.38 5.44 -3.10
N MET A 145 5.52 4.74 -3.20
CA MET A 145 6.14 4.40 -4.49
C MET A 145 5.30 3.54 -5.39
N ALA A 146 4.57 2.57 -4.85
CA ALA A 146 3.65 1.77 -5.65
C ALA A 146 2.62 2.64 -6.41
N GLY A 147 2.23 3.79 -5.85
CA GLY A 147 1.27 4.71 -6.44
C GLY A 147 1.84 5.97 -7.11
N TYR A 148 3.15 6.19 -7.08
CA TYR A 148 3.79 7.42 -7.58
C TYR A 148 4.91 7.17 -8.60
N ALA A 149 5.53 5.98 -8.60
CA ALA A 149 6.59 5.67 -9.56
C ALA A 149 6.11 5.86 -11.01
N TYR A 150 6.96 6.48 -11.82
CA TYR A 150 6.76 6.70 -13.26
C TYR A 150 7.79 5.95 -14.12
N GLU A 151 8.83 5.38 -13.50
CA GLU A 151 9.87 4.54 -14.11
C GLU A 151 10.28 3.42 -13.14
N LYS A 152 10.85 2.33 -13.66
CA LYS A 152 11.09 1.10 -12.88
C LYS A 152 12.21 1.26 -11.87
N GLU A 153 13.18 2.07 -12.21
CA GLU A 153 14.41 2.33 -11.47
C GLU A 153 14.12 2.91 -10.08
N LEU A 154 12.98 3.58 -9.92
CA LEU A 154 12.53 4.12 -8.63
C LEU A 154 12.19 3.05 -7.60
N PHE A 155 11.91 1.80 -8.02
CA PHE A 155 11.65 0.70 -7.10
C PHE A 155 12.93 0.07 -6.53
N ALA A 156 14.06 0.16 -7.24
CA ALA A 156 15.32 -0.48 -6.87
C ALA A 156 15.77 -0.22 -5.41
N PRO A 157 15.82 1.04 -4.91
CA PRO A 157 16.27 1.30 -3.54
C PRO A 157 15.33 0.71 -2.48
N TYR A 158 14.06 0.47 -2.81
CA TYR A 158 13.10 -0.11 -1.87
C TYR A 158 13.23 -1.62 -1.79
N PHE A 159 13.52 -2.29 -2.91
CA PHE A 159 13.86 -3.72 -2.89
C PHE A 159 15.12 -3.98 -2.07
N GLU A 160 16.15 -3.14 -2.20
CA GLU A 160 17.38 -3.26 -1.39
C GLU A 160 17.10 -3.10 0.11
N LYS A 161 16.30 -2.09 0.49
CA LYS A 161 15.93 -1.85 1.89
C LYS A 161 15.08 -2.99 2.47
N LEU A 162 14.12 -3.52 1.70
CA LEU A 162 13.29 -4.64 2.14
C LEU A 162 14.10 -5.94 2.29
N ALA A 163 15.06 -6.18 1.39
CA ALA A 163 15.97 -7.32 1.51
C ALA A 163 16.78 -7.28 2.81
N ALA A 164 17.26 -6.09 3.19
CA ALA A 164 18.03 -5.88 4.44
C ALA A 164 17.22 -6.09 5.73
N LEU A 165 15.88 -6.17 5.67
CA LEU A 165 15.06 -6.51 6.84
C LEU A 165 15.11 -8.01 7.20
N ASN A 166 15.57 -8.85 6.26
CA ASN A 166 15.65 -10.31 6.44
C ASN A 166 17.04 -10.79 6.89
N ASP A 167 18.03 -9.90 6.95
CA ASP A 167 19.41 -10.18 7.40
C ASP A 167 19.55 -9.99 8.92
#